data_AF-A0A1Q8B2Q9-F1
#
_entry.id   AF-A0A1Q8B2Q9-F1
#
_cell.length_a   1.000
_cell.length_b   1.000
_cell.length_c   1.000
_cell.angle_alpha   90.00
_cell.angle_beta   90.00
_cell.angle_gamma   90.00
#
_symmetry.space_group_name_H-M   'P 1'
#
loop_
_entity.id
_entity.type
_entity.pdbx_description
1 polymer ?
#
loop_
_entity_poly.entity_id
_entity_poly.type
_entity_poly.pdbx_seq_one_letter_code
_entity_poly.pdbx_strand_id
1 'polypeptide(L)'
;MRKILAAATVLGMTLTPVFALPQRDRDDQGDRDEHRGRRERDDDERHDRGKHKGWDKHEARDEHRNWDFDHDRFRPGHPYPRGRYVEVRHAWQCRRFDVRARQVILYDRSTWVIASYDVPRCRDWAWDRDVVYVYDDDHHPGWYLLFNARLGRYVHVEYFGVGD
;
A
#
# COMPACT_ATOMS: atom_id res chain seq x y z
N MET A 1 -26.07 -46.28 -4.60
CA MET A 1 -26.41 -46.36 -3.15
C MET A 1 -25.42 -47.30 -2.45
N ARG A 2 -24.66 -46.81 -1.47
CA ARG A 2 -23.95 -47.58 -0.44
C ARG A 2 -23.73 -46.62 0.75
N LYS A 3 -24.09 -47.05 1.96
CA LYS A 3 -23.98 -46.31 3.24
C LYS A 3 -22.92 -47.00 4.12
N ILE A 4 -22.79 -46.56 5.39
CA ILE A 4 -22.03 -47.19 6.50
C ILE A 4 -20.53 -46.78 6.47
N LEU A 5 -19.89 -46.26 7.52
CA LEU A 5 -20.28 -46.03 8.94
C LEU A 5 -19.63 -44.74 9.50
N ALA A 6 -20.13 -44.27 10.64
CA ALA A 6 -19.55 -43.18 11.42
C ALA A 6 -18.54 -43.68 12.46
N ALA A 7 -17.62 -42.80 12.87
CA ALA A 7 -16.87 -42.92 14.12
C ALA A 7 -16.79 -41.55 14.78
N ALA A 8 -17.14 -41.47 16.06
CA ALA A 8 -17.12 -40.24 16.85
C ALA A 8 -16.01 -40.33 17.91
N THR A 9 -15.29 -39.24 18.13
CA THR A 9 -14.35 -39.11 19.24
C THR A 9 -14.57 -37.75 19.92
N VAL A 10 -14.96 -37.79 21.19
CA VAL A 10 -15.07 -36.61 22.06
C VAL A 10 -13.72 -36.38 22.72
N LEU A 11 -13.25 -35.13 22.79
CA LEU A 11 -12.14 -34.73 23.64
C LEU A 11 -12.52 -33.44 24.39
N GLY A 12 -12.22 -33.40 25.69
CA GLY A 12 -12.78 -32.41 26.62
C GLY A 12 -11.98 -31.12 26.82
N MET A 13 -12.56 -30.22 27.62
CA MET A 13 -12.03 -28.94 28.11
C MET A 13 -10.62 -29.07 28.74
N THR A 14 -9.74 -28.06 28.76
CA THR A 14 -9.84 -26.70 29.39
C THR A 14 -8.75 -25.76 28.79
N LEU A 15 -8.38 -24.54 29.23
CA LEU A 15 -8.72 -23.64 30.37
C LEU A 15 -8.41 -22.16 29.97
N THR A 16 -9.14 -21.19 30.54
CA THR A 16 -8.92 -19.71 30.66
C THR A 16 -7.90 -18.92 29.81
N PRO A 17 -8.32 -17.71 29.35
CA PRO A 17 -7.49 -16.51 29.29
C PRO A 17 -7.89 -15.46 30.36
N VAL A 18 -6.96 -15.02 31.21
CA VAL A 18 -7.11 -13.82 32.06
C VAL A 18 -5.77 -13.07 32.14
N PHE A 19 -5.65 -11.96 31.40
CA PHE A 19 -4.65 -10.92 31.64
C PHE A 19 -5.19 -9.56 31.18
N ALA A 20 -5.75 -8.79 32.10
CA ALA A 20 -6.00 -7.36 31.95
C ALA A 20 -5.89 -6.70 33.33
N LEU A 21 -4.76 -6.07 33.61
CA LEU A 21 -4.53 -5.28 34.82
C LEU A 21 -4.71 -3.79 34.49
N PRO A 22 -5.66 -3.07 35.09
CA PRO A 22 -5.68 -1.62 35.10
C PRO A 22 -4.95 -1.10 36.34
N GLN A 23 -3.79 -0.45 36.16
CA GLN A 23 -3.16 0.34 37.22
C GLN A 23 -2.42 1.55 36.64
N ARG A 24 -3.00 2.75 36.82
CA ARG A 24 -2.44 3.80 37.69
C ARG A 24 -3.27 5.09 37.56
N ASP A 25 -4.14 5.29 38.53
CA ASP A 25 -4.46 6.63 39.00
C ASP A 25 -3.17 7.32 39.49
N ARG A 26 -3.12 8.64 39.34
CA ARG A 26 -2.08 9.49 39.91
C ARG A 26 -2.76 10.46 40.86
N ASP A 27 -2.57 10.26 42.15
CA ASP A 27 -2.99 11.21 43.16
C ASP A 27 -2.06 12.43 43.18
N ASP A 28 -2.66 13.62 43.22
CA ASP A 28 -1.98 14.89 43.43
C ASP A 28 -1.62 15.09 44.91
N GLN A 29 -0.38 15.49 45.21
CA GLN A 29 -0.02 16.17 46.45
C GLN A 29 1.38 16.81 46.37
N GLY A 30 1.51 18.09 46.74
CA GLY A 30 2.81 18.76 46.79
C GLY A 30 2.77 20.30 46.76
N ASP A 31 2.08 20.93 47.71
CA ASP A 31 2.11 22.39 47.88
C ASP A 31 3.49 22.92 48.34
N ARG A 32 3.67 24.24 48.13
CA ARG A 32 4.26 25.23 49.08
C ARG A 32 5.65 25.82 48.79
N ASP A 33 5.61 27.00 48.17
CA ASP A 33 6.26 28.28 48.53
C ASP A 33 7.62 28.31 49.28
N GLU A 34 8.55 29.14 48.80
CA GLU A 34 9.02 30.32 49.57
C GLU A 34 9.71 31.42 48.74
N HIS A 35 9.83 32.63 49.31
CA HIS A 35 10.14 33.90 48.62
C HIS A 35 11.55 34.47 48.84
N ARG A 36 12.10 35.17 47.83
CA ARG A 36 12.79 36.51 47.85
C ARG A 36 13.61 36.69 46.56
N GLY A 37 13.76 37.87 45.94
CA GLY A 37 13.22 39.21 46.20
C GLY A 37 14.07 40.29 45.47
N ARG A 38 13.75 41.57 45.71
CA ARG A 38 14.55 42.79 45.42
C ARG A 38 14.47 43.44 44.02
N ARG A 39 13.72 44.53 44.04
CA ARG A 39 13.57 45.71 43.16
C ARG A 39 14.81 46.22 42.40
N GLU A 40 14.43 47.02 41.38
CA GLU A 40 15.04 48.27 40.88
C GLU A 40 16.03 48.22 39.69
N ARG A 41 15.48 48.69 38.56
CA ARG A 41 15.94 49.81 37.71
C ARG A 41 16.89 49.59 36.52
N ASP A 42 16.56 50.41 35.53
CA ASP A 42 17.33 51.01 34.44
C ASP A 42 17.58 50.24 33.13
N ASP A 43 17.37 51.05 32.07
CA ASP A 43 17.83 51.02 30.68
C ASP A 43 17.14 50.21 29.55
N ASP A 44 16.95 51.00 28.47
CA ASP A 44 16.81 50.66 27.05
C ASP A 44 15.48 50.12 26.48
N GLU A 45 14.51 51.02 26.35
CA GLU A 45 13.52 50.98 25.26
C GLU A 45 14.20 51.13 23.88
N ARG A 46 14.74 50.03 23.35
CA ARG A 46 15.06 49.91 21.92
C ARG A 46 14.29 48.73 21.33
N HIS A 47 13.31 49.04 20.50
CA HIS A 47 12.44 48.06 19.84
C HIS A 47 13.23 47.02 19.04
N ASP A 48 13.50 45.87 19.66
CA ASP A 48 13.95 44.70 18.93
C ASP A 48 12.79 44.19 18.06
N ARG A 49 12.98 44.19 16.74
CA ARG A 49 12.01 43.63 15.78
C ARG A 49 12.12 42.11 15.77
N GLY A 50 11.82 41.52 16.93
CA GLY A 50 11.64 40.10 17.14
C GLY A 50 10.57 39.56 16.19
N LYS A 51 11.04 38.82 15.18
CA LYS A 51 10.28 38.19 14.09
C LYS A 51 8.84 37.80 14.49
N HIS A 52 7.87 38.53 13.94
CA HIS A 52 6.47 38.15 14.02
C HIS A 52 6.29 36.75 13.39
N LYS A 53 5.86 35.76 14.18
CA LYS A 53 5.20 34.56 13.65
C LYS A 53 3.72 34.86 13.39
N GLY A 54 3.49 35.80 12.48
CA GLY A 54 2.17 36.05 11.88
C GLY A 54 2.03 35.17 10.64
N TRP A 55 0.85 34.58 10.48
CA TRP A 55 0.46 33.95 9.23
C TRP A 55 0.23 35.03 8.14
N ASP A 56 0.03 34.58 6.91
CA ASP A 56 -0.36 35.37 5.74
C ASP A 56 0.73 36.25 5.10
N LYS A 57 1.57 35.58 4.30
CA LYS A 57 1.79 36.05 2.94
C LYS A 57 1.76 34.89 1.95
N HIS A 58 0.70 34.83 1.14
CA HIS A 58 0.59 33.92 0.00
C HIS A 58 1.52 34.37 -1.12
N GLU A 59 2.81 34.04 -1.01
CA GLU A 59 3.69 33.99 -2.18
C GLU A 59 3.36 32.69 -2.92
N ALA A 60 2.79 32.79 -4.13
CA ALA A 60 2.38 31.64 -4.93
C ALA A 60 3.60 30.86 -5.42
N ARG A 61 4.10 29.91 -4.62
CA ARG A 61 5.18 29.01 -5.01
C ARG A 61 4.63 27.86 -5.86
N ASP A 62 4.51 28.09 -7.16
CA ASP A 62 4.06 27.14 -8.20
C ASP A 62 4.97 25.90 -8.40
N GLU A 63 5.75 25.50 -7.40
CA GLU A 63 6.70 24.37 -7.49
C GLU A 63 6.07 23.00 -7.16
N HIS A 64 4.81 22.96 -6.75
CA HIS A 64 4.08 21.72 -6.43
C HIS A 64 3.24 21.17 -7.62
N ARG A 65 3.72 21.35 -8.86
CA ARG A 65 3.01 20.89 -10.08
C ARG A 65 3.69 19.77 -10.89
N ASN A 66 4.86 19.28 -10.47
CA ASN A 66 5.61 18.28 -11.26
C ASN A 66 6.46 17.32 -10.41
N TRP A 67 5.84 16.66 -9.43
CA TRP A 67 6.46 15.53 -8.72
C TRP A 67 5.60 14.28 -8.91
N ASP A 68 5.75 13.71 -10.09
CA ASP A 68 4.99 12.57 -10.58
C ASP A 68 5.62 11.25 -10.05
N PHE A 69 5.53 11.07 -8.73
CA PHE A 69 6.23 10.03 -7.96
C PHE A 69 5.97 8.59 -8.44
N ASP A 70 4.86 8.36 -9.14
CA ASP A 70 4.52 7.05 -9.70
C ASP A 70 5.03 6.90 -11.16
N HIS A 71 4.93 7.92 -12.02
CA HIS A 71 5.53 7.88 -13.38
C HIS A 71 7.03 7.58 -13.35
N ASP A 72 7.78 8.10 -12.38
CA ASP A 72 9.22 7.83 -12.25
C ASP A 72 9.55 6.41 -11.77
N ARG A 73 8.62 5.71 -11.11
CA ARG A 73 8.80 4.31 -10.71
C ARG A 73 8.58 3.33 -11.87
N PHE A 74 7.77 3.72 -12.85
CA PHE A 74 7.20 2.80 -13.84
C PHE A 74 7.80 3.02 -15.23
N ARG A 75 9.14 2.94 -15.31
CA ARG A 75 9.89 3.08 -16.56
C ARG A 75 10.21 1.71 -17.17
N PRO A 76 9.54 1.27 -18.26
CA PRO A 76 10.01 0.13 -19.03
C PRO A 76 11.28 0.52 -19.81
N GLY A 77 12.19 -0.44 -20.02
CA GLY A 77 13.46 -0.15 -20.71
C GLY A 77 13.27 0.32 -22.16
N HIS A 78 12.32 -0.30 -22.85
CA HIS A 78 11.76 0.16 -24.11
C HIS A 78 10.25 -0.14 -24.08
N PRO A 79 9.36 0.79 -24.48
CA PRO A 79 7.93 0.51 -24.55
C PRO A 79 7.62 -0.67 -25.48
N TYR A 80 6.82 -1.63 -24.99
CA TYR A 80 6.32 -2.78 -25.75
C TYR A 80 7.42 -3.63 -26.43
N PRO A 81 8.45 -4.11 -25.69
CA PRO A 81 9.63 -4.77 -26.27
C PRO A 81 9.32 -6.14 -26.90
N ARG A 82 8.11 -6.66 -26.67
CA ARG A 82 7.58 -7.93 -27.17
C ARG A 82 6.31 -7.72 -28.01
N GLY A 83 6.12 -6.50 -28.53
CA GLY A 83 4.90 -6.06 -29.19
C GLY A 83 3.80 -5.63 -28.21
N ARG A 84 2.63 -5.27 -28.77
CA ARG A 84 1.43 -4.97 -27.98
C ARG A 84 0.58 -6.22 -27.78
N TYR A 85 -0.08 -6.29 -26.64
CA TYR A 85 -1.17 -7.21 -26.41
C TYR A 85 -2.45 -6.69 -27.08
N VAL A 86 -3.28 -7.60 -27.62
CA VAL A 86 -4.42 -7.22 -28.48
C VAL A 86 -5.78 -7.37 -27.80
N GLU A 87 -5.93 -8.35 -26.89
CA GLU A 87 -7.19 -8.61 -26.16
C GLU A 87 -7.30 -7.74 -24.89
N VAL A 88 -7.01 -6.45 -25.00
CA VAL A 88 -7.21 -5.50 -23.89
C VAL A 88 -8.70 -5.35 -23.59
N ARG A 89 -9.01 -5.13 -22.31
CA ARG A 89 -10.35 -5.11 -21.70
C ARG A 89 -11.08 -6.47 -21.73
N HIS A 90 -10.40 -7.56 -22.14
CA HIS A 90 -10.92 -8.92 -22.09
C HIS A 90 -10.78 -9.53 -20.68
N ALA A 91 -11.66 -10.48 -20.35
CA ALA A 91 -11.70 -11.20 -19.08
C ALA A 91 -10.98 -12.55 -19.17
N TRP A 92 -9.93 -12.74 -18.37
CA TRP A 92 -9.14 -13.97 -18.32
C TRP A 92 -9.16 -14.61 -16.94
N GLN A 93 -8.73 -15.86 -16.88
CA GLN A 93 -8.25 -16.48 -15.64
C GLN A 93 -6.75 -16.76 -15.79
N CYS A 94 -6.05 -16.89 -14.67
CA CYS A 94 -4.65 -17.29 -14.69
C CYS A 94 -4.55 -18.83 -14.77
N ARG A 95 -3.74 -19.32 -15.71
CA ARG A 95 -3.42 -20.74 -15.91
C ARG A 95 -2.24 -21.18 -15.05
N ARG A 96 -1.28 -20.28 -14.80
CA ARG A 96 -0.10 -20.52 -13.95
C ARG A 96 0.45 -19.21 -13.41
N PHE A 97 0.79 -19.20 -12.12
CA PHE A 97 1.57 -18.13 -11.49
C PHE A 97 2.87 -18.72 -10.89
N ASP A 98 4.01 -18.10 -11.20
CA ASP A 98 5.30 -18.36 -10.56
C ASP A 98 5.73 -17.14 -9.76
N VAL A 99 5.66 -17.24 -8.43
CA VAL A 99 5.99 -16.15 -7.51
C VAL A 99 7.47 -15.75 -7.53
N ARG A 100 8.39 -16.65 -7.90
CA ARG A 100 9.84 -16.36 -7.92
C ARG A 100 10.21 -15.59 -9.18
N ALA A 101 9.65 -15.99 -10.32
CA ALA A 101 9.78 -15.28 -11.59
C ALA A 101 8.86 -14.04 -11.68
N ARG A 102 7.88 -13.92 -10.77
CA ARG A 102 6.73 -12.99 -10.86
C ARG A 102 5.91 -13.19 -12.14
N GLN A 103 5.97 -14.40 -12.71
CA GLN A 103 5.40 -14.69 -14.02
C GLN A 103 3.95 -15.14 -13.90
N VAL A 104 3.06 -14.51 -14.66
CA VAL A 104 1.67 -14.95 -14.85
C VAL A 104 1.52 -15.46 -16.28
N ILE A 105 0.85 -16.59 -16.45
CA ILE A 105 0.40 -17.09 -17.75
C ILE A 105 -1.13 -17.16 -17.71
N LEU A 106 -1.79 -16.47 -18.63
CA LEU A 106 -3.26 -16.50 -18.76
C LEU A 106 -3.70 -17.63 -19.70
N TYR A 107 -5.02 -17.90 -19.76
CA TYR A 107 -5.56 -19.02 -20.55
C TYR A 107 -5.40 -18.89 -22.07
N ASP A 108 -5.26 -17.67 -22.61
CA ASP A 108 -4.88 -17.40 -24.00
C ASP A 108 -3.41 -17.71 -24.32
N ARG A 109 -2.64 -18.15 -23.31
CA ARG A 109 -1.18 -18.39 -23.32
C ARG A 109 -0.34 -17.10 -23.35
N SER A 110 -0.94 -15.93 -23.12
CA SER A 110 -0.17 -14.70 -22.90
C SER A 110 0.65 -14.81 -21.61
N THR A 111 1.91 -14.39 -21.70
CA THR A 111 2.88 -14.41 -20.61
C THR A 111 3.15 -12.99 -20.14
N TRP A 112 3.19 -12.81 -18.82
CA TRP A 112 3.31 -11.52 -18.16
C TRP A 112 4.31 -11.60 -17.02
N VAL A 113 4.94 -10.47 -16.69
CA VAL A 113 5.77 -10.34 -15.49
C VAL A 113 5.21 -9.22 -14.62
N ILE A 114 4.83 -9.55 -13.39
CA ILE A 114 4.38 -8.56 -12.40
C ILE A 114 5.57 -7.72 -11.97
N ALA A 115 5.35 -6.42 -11.84
CA ALA A 115 6.33 -5.50 -11.31
C ALA A 115 6.81 -5.91 -9.91
N SER A 116 8.08 -5.69 -9.62
CA SER A 116 8.71 -6.10 -8.35
C SER A 116 8.03 -5.47 -7.12
N TYR A 117 7.58 -4.23 -7.23
CA TYR A 117 6.89 -3.48 -6.16
C TYR A 117 5.43 -3.90 -5.94
N ASP A 118 4.83 -4.66 -6.86
CA ASP A 118 3.42 -5.09 -6.80
C ASP A 118 3.21 -6.54 -6.34
N VAL A 119 4.27 -7.35 -6.26
CA VAL A 119 4.20 -8.72 -5.71
C VAL A 119 3.52 -8.78 -4.34
N PRO A 120 3.76 -7.86 -3.38
CA PRO A 120 3.06 -7.89 -2.09
C PRO A 120 1.54 -7.68 -2.21
N ARG A 121 1.07 -6.94 -3.23
CA ARG A 121 -0.36 -6.71 -3.52
C ARG A 121 -1.07 -7.94 -4.09
N CYS A 122 -0.31 -8.97 -4.48
CA CYS A 122 -0.82 -10.22 -5.03
C CYS A 122 -1.13 -11.30 -3.97
N ARG A 123 -0.86 -11.04 -2.69
CA ARG A 123 -0.86 -12.05 -1.62
C ARG A 123 -2.23 -12.69 -1.37
N ASP A 124 -3.31 -11.96 -1.63
CA ASP A 124 -4.71 -12.36 -1.44
C ASP A 124 -5.41 -12.76 -2.76
N TRP A 125 -4.66 -12.86 -3.87
CA TRP A 125 -5.17 -13.29 -5.17
C TRP A 125 -5.28 -14.82 -5.23
N ALA A 126 -6.45 -15.31 -5.63
CA ALA A 126 -6.70 -16.73 -5.85
C ALA A 126 -6.51 -17.01 -7.35
N TRP A 127 -5.25 -17.12 -7.75
CA TRP A 127 -4.78 -17.19 -9.13
C TRP A 127 -5.41 -18.29 -9.99
N ASP A 128 -5.96 -19.33 -9.38
CA ASP A 128 -6.61 -20.48 -10.01
C ASP A 128 -8.09 -20.27 -10.36
N ARG A 129 -8.72 -19.19 -9.85
CA ARG A 129 -10.17 -18.95 -9.96
C ARG A 129 -10.57 -17.48 -10.17
N ASP A 130 -9.70 -16.54 -9.84
CA ASP A 130 -10.00 -15.12 -9.96
C ASP A 130 -10.02 -14.71 -11.43
N VAL A 131 -11.09 -14.02 -11.81
CA VAL A 131 -11.17 -13.34 -13.11
C VAL A 131 -10.34 -12.07 -13.05
N VAL A 132 -9.46 -11.92 -14.04
CA VAL A 132 -8.59 -10.75 -14.23
C VAL A 132 -8.88 -10.10 -15.57
N TYR A 133 -8.79 -8.77 -15.61
CA TYR A 133 -8.88 -7.98 -16.84
C TYR A 133 -7.51 -7.36 -17.14
N VAL A 134 -7.13 -7.30 -18.41
CA VAL A 134 -5.91 -6.61 -18.86
C VAL A 134 -6.30 -5.25 -19.45
N TYR A 135 -5.70 -4.16 -18.97
CA TYR A 135 -5.85 -2.82 -19.55
C TYR A 135 -4.49 -2.30 -20.00
N ASP A 136 -4.43 -1.48 -21.05
CA ASP A 136 -3.27 -0.59 -21.25
C ASP A 136 -3.11 0.32 -20.03
N ASP A 137 -1.88 0.65 -19.67
CA ASP A 137 -1.59 1.74 -18.75
C ASP A 137 -1.32 3.02 -19.56
N ASP A 138 -2.33 3.88 -19.66
CA ASP A 138 -2.29 5.13 -20.43
C ASP A 138 -1.21 6.11 -19.94
N HIS A 139 -0.72 5.96 -18.71
CA HIS A 139 0.30 6.82 -18.10
C HIS A 139 1.73 6.24 -18.25
N HIS A 140 1.85 4.92 -18.44
CA HIS A 140 3.15 4.22 -18.46
C HIS A 140 3.32 3.35 -19.71
N PRO A 141 3.60 3.95 -20.89
CA PRO A 141 3.69 3.23 -22.16
C PRO A 141 4.66 2.03 -22.13
N GLY A 142 4.11 0.82 -22.31
CA GLY A 142 4.84 -0.45 -22.20
C GLY A 142 4.40 -1.31 -21.01
N TRP A 143 3.72 -0.72 -20.03
CA TRP A 143 3.02 -1.42 -18.96
C TRP A 143 1.55 -1.66 -19.28
N TYR A 144 0.98 -2.61 -18.57
CA TYR A 144 -0.44 -2.94 -18.55
C TYR A 144 -0.90 -3.07 -17.11
N LEU A 145 -2.19 -2.85 -16.86
CA LEU A 145 -2.82 -3.11 -15.57
C LEU A 145 -3.53 -4.46 -15.62
N LEU A 146 -3.08 -5.40 -14.79
CA LEU A 146 -3.81 -6.64 -14.53
C LEU A 146 -4.76 -6.38 -13.36
N PHE A 147 -6.06 -6.30 -13.60
CA PHE A 147 -7.08 -5.96 -12.61
C PHE A 147 -7.85 -7.20 -12.14
N ASN A 148 -7.79 -7.51 -10.84
CA ASN A 148 -8.51 -8.62 -10.22
C ASN A 148 -9.96 -8.20 -9.90
N ALA A 149 -10.93 -8.82 -10.57
CA ALA A 149 -12.34 -8.47 -10.47
C ALA A 149 -12.97 -8.76 -9.09
N ARG A 150 -12.47 -9.78 -8.37
CA ARG A 150 -12.95 -10.12 -7.02
C ARG A 150 -12.46 -9.13 -5.97
N LEU A 151 -11.23 -8.65 -6.10
CA LEU A 151 -10.58 -7.77 -5.12
C LEU A 151 -10.77 -6.28 -5.43
N GLY A 152 -11.14 -5.92 -6.66
CA GLY A 152 -11.28 -4.52 -7.08
C GLY A 152 -9.95 -3.77 -7.12
N ARG A 153 -8.84 -4.47 -7.42
CA ARG A 153 -7.46 -3.95 -7.37
C ARG A 153 -6.67 -4.43 -8.57
N TYR A 154 -5.67 -3.64 -8.99
CA TYR A 154 -4.76 -4.00 -10.07
C TYR A 154 -3.31 -4.09 -9.62
N VAL A 155 -2.49 -4.67 -10.49
CA VAL A 155 -1.02 -4.63 -10.45
C VAL A 155 -0.47 -4.31 -11.84
N HIS A 156 0.69 -3.66 -11.88
CA HIS A 156 1.39 -3.36 -13.12
C HIS A 156 2.11 -4.62 -13.63
N VAL A 157 1.91 -4.94 -14.90
CA VAL A 157 2.53 -6.09 -15.58
C VAL A 157 3.17 -5.67 -16.90
N GLU A 158 4.31 -6.27 -17.22
CA GLU A 158 4.94 -6.17 -18.54
C GLU A 158 4.55 -7.40 -19.39
N TYR A 159 4.26 -7.17 -20.67
CA TYR A 159 3.88 -8.24 -21.61
C TYR A 159 5.11 -8.92 -22.21
N PHE A 160 5.17 -10.26 -22.11
CA PHE A 160 6.31 -11.07 -22.54
C PHE A 160 6.08 -11.90 -23.81
N GLY A 161 4.89 -11.78 -24.43
CA GLY A 161 4.47 -12.52 -25.63
C GLY A 161 3.46 -13.63 -25.34
N VAL A 162 2.98 -14.28 -26.40
CA VAL A 162 2.21 -15.53 -26.31
C VAL A 162 3.20 -16.70 -26.37
N GLY A 163 3.07 -17.67 -25.46
CA GLY A 163 3.82 -18.94 -25.51
C GLY A 163 3.09 -20.00 -26.32
N ASP A 164 3.83 -20.97 -26.85
CA ASP A 164 3.29 -22.14 -27.55
C ASP A 164 2.52 -23.09 -26.60
#